data_AF-A0A8J7LCF0-F1
#
_entry.id   AF-A0A8J7LCF0-F1
#
_cell.length_a   1.000
_cell.length_b   1.000
_cell.length_c   1.000
_cell.angle_alpha   90.00
_cell.angle_beta   90.00
_cell.angle_gamma   90.00
#
_symmetry.space_group_name_H-M   'P 1'
#
loop_
_entity.id
_entity.type
_entity.pdbx_description
1 polymer ?
#
loop_
_entity_poly.entity_id
_entity_poly.type
_entity_poly.pdbx_seq_one_letter_code
_entity_poly.pdbx_strand_id
1 'polypeptide(L)'
;MEDTGLSDSLFSALRKYPKSQELDPIENFITEGFAWLLRNKQVLARDFVDYLNQKLPEPLPLTHLLPEWKTQHTFLGGQIDMLADFGQFALIFEHKIWTYLSPGQLEKYRKYAENNLRFSQGYKLILITGLTRQHEQKPDLALTWSDIYKFLRNWLQTKSDDSLVRDFIDMLAEENLGPAAPVSYESIVSYFPAQSLVSNLKKITLVLLKQIGVGCQKELDFIKMFLFPLIQLNMNRSLDD
;
A
#
# COMPACT_ATOMS: atom_id res chain seq x y z
N MET A 1 30.91 -23.25 -20.07
CA MET A 1 30.95 -21.91 -19.46
C MET A 1 29.73 -21.88 -18.56
N GLU A 2 29.94 -22.17 -17.27
CA GLU A 2 28.87 -22.31 -16.29
C GLU A 2 28.22 -20.95 -16.08
N ASP A 3 26.92 -20.92 -16.34
CA ASP A 3 26.02 -19.82 -16.03
C ASP A 3 25.98 -19.70 -14.49
N THR A 4 26.69 -18.70 -13.96
CA THR A 4 26.63 -18.36 -12.54
C THR A 4 25.26 -17.76 -12.27
N GLY A 5 24.27 -18.63 -12.09
CA GLY A 5 22.92 -18.30 -11.61
C GLY A 5 23.03 -17.56 -10.30
N LEU A 6 23.07 -16.22 -10.39
CA LEU A 6 22.82 -15.33 -9.28
C LEU A 6 21.47 -15.74 -8.70
N SER A 7 21.50 -16.35 -7.51
CA SER A 7 20.30 -16.80 -6.82
C SER A 7 19.24 -15.70 -6.86
N ASP A 8 18.05 -16.06 -7.33
CA ASP A 8 16.86 -15.20 -7.40
C ASP A 8 16.29 -14.95 -5.98
N SER A 9 17.19 -14.54 -5.07
CA SER A 9 16.93 -14.36 -3.65
C SER A 9 16.18 -13.05 -3.42
N LEU A 10 15.10 -13.12 -2.64
CA LEU A 10 14.29 -11.97 -2.22
C LEU A 10 15.19 -10.83 -1.68
N PHE A 11 16.16 -11.14 -0.83
CA PHE A 11 17.07 -10.14 -0.26
C PHE A 11 17.98 -9.48 -1.30
N SER A 12 18.36 -10.19 -2.37
CA SER A 12 19.11 -9.60 -3.48
C SER A 12 18.22 -8.65 -4.29
N ALA A 13 16.95 -9.00 -4.49
CA ALA A 13 16.00 -8.14 -5.20
C ALA A 13 15.67 -6.86 -4.42
N LEU A 14 15.50 -6.96 -3.09
CA LEU A 14 15.26 -5.81 -2.21
C LEU A 14 16.42 -4.80 -2.21
N ARG A 15 17.64 -5.20 -2.54
CA ARG A 15 18.79 -4.28 -2.67
C ARG A 15 18.71 -3.37 -3.91
N LYS A 16 17.85 -3.66 -4.89
CA LYS A 16 17.69 -2.84 -6.10
C LYS A 16 17.02 -1.50 -5.81
N TYR A 17 16.32 -1.39 -4.69
CA TYR A 17 15.62 -0.16 -4.32
C TYR A 17 16.58 0.92 -3.82
N PRO A 18 16.55 2.14 -4.39
CA PRO A 18 17.39 3.24 -3.93
C PRO A 18 17.06 3.57 -2.47
N LYS A 19 18.09 3.79 -1.66
CA LYS A 19 17.94 4.40 -0.34
C LYS A 19 17.72 5.92 -0.51
N SER A 20 16.62 6.35 -1.10
CA SER A 20 16.22 7.76 -1.04
C SER A 20 15.26 7.97 0.13
N GLN A 21 15.33 9.14 0.76
CA GLN A 21 14.46 9.49 1.90
C GLN A 21 12.98 9.69 1.50
N GLU A 22 12.67 9.69 0.20
CA GLU A 22 11.35 10.00 -0.35
C GLU A 22 10.55 8.74 -0.77
N LEU A 23 11.22 7.60 -0.99
CA LEU A 23 10.57 6.34 -1.34
C LEU A 23 10.31 5.56 -0.06
N ASP A 24 9.04 5.33 0.25
CA ASP A 24 8.69 4.47 1.37
C ASP A 24 9.21 3.05 1.09
N PRO A 25 10.17 2.55 1.88
CA PRO A 25 10.74 1.22 1.67
C PRO A 25 9.68 0.12 1.75
N ILE A 26 8.53 0.36 2.38
CA ILE A 26 7.49 -0.67 2.56
C ILE A 26 6.74 -0.97 1.26
N GLU A 27 6.44 0.03 0.43
CA GLU A 27 5.76 -0.13 -0.87
C GLU A 27 6.60 -1.01 -1.80
N ASN A 28 7.89 -0.71 -1.83
CA ASN A 28 8.90 -1.44 -2.56
C ASN A 28 9.07 -2.87 -2.05
N PHE A 29 9.17 -3.04 -0.73
CA PHE A 29 9.32 -4.35 -0.11
C PHE A 29 8.12 -5.25 -0.38
N ILE A 30 6.90 -4.72 -0.21
CA ILE A 30 5.65 -5.46 -0.42
C ILE A 30 5.51 -5.84 -1.90
N THR A 31 5.81 -4.92 -2.82
CA THR A 31 5.81 -5.21 -4.26
C THR A 31 6.76 -6.34 -4.61
N GLU A 32 8.00 -6.27 -4.14
CA GLU A 32 9.01 -7.29 -4.43
C GLU A 32 8.69 -8.63 -3.76
N GLY A 33 8.25 -8.61 -2.50
CA GLY A 33 7.83 -9.81 -1.77
C GLY A 33 6.68 -10.52 -2.46
N PHE A 34 5.68 -9.76 -2.92
CA PHE A 34 4.55 -10.31 -3.65
C PHE A 34 4.98 -10.90 -5.00
N ALA A 35 5.74 -10.15 -5.80
CA ALA A 35 6.26 -10.63 -7.08
C ALA A 35 7.15 -11.87 -6.91
N TRP A 36 7.96 -11.93 -5.85
CA TRP A 36 8.80 -13.09 -5.55
C TRP A 36 7.94 -14.33 -5.26
N LEU A 37 6.86 -14.21 -4.47
CA LEU A 37 5.92 -15.32 -4.26
C LEU A 37 5.34 -15.82 -5.59
N LEU A 38 4.91 -14.91 -6.45
CA LEU A 38 4.34 -15.24 -7.76
C LEU A 38 5.37 -15.89 -8.71
N ARG A 39 6.64 -15.50 -8.66
CA ARG A 39 7.71 -16.17 -9.43
C ARG A 39 7.98 -17.60 -8.95
N ASN A 40 7.96 -17.80 -7.64
CA ASN A 40 8.44 -19.05 -7.03
C ASN A 40 7.32 -20.06 -6.75
N LYS A 41 6.05 -19.66 -6.81
CA LYS A 41 4.90 -20.53 -6.51
C LYS A 41 3.93 -20.55 -7.70
N GLN A 42 4.20 -21.42 -8.68
CA GLN A 42 3.45 -21.48 -9.94
C GLN A 42 1.93 -21.67 -9.76
N VAL A 43 1.50 -22.49 -8.80
CA VAL A 43 0.07 -22.71 -8.52
C VAL A 43 -0.58 -21.42 -8.00
N LEU A 44 0.09 -20.72 -7.08
CA LEU A 44 -0.37 -19.42 -6.58
C LEU A 44 -0.42 -18.38 -7.71
N ALA A 45 0.60 -18.34 -8.56
CA ALA A 45 0.65 -17.41 -9.70
C ALA A 45 -0.50 -17.62 -10.68
N ARG A 46 -0.79 -18.89 -11.01
CA ARG A 46 -1.92 -19.24 -11.87
C ARG A 46 -3.25 -18.83 -11.24
N ASP A 47 -3.48 -19.22 -9.99
CA ASP A 47 -4.71 -18.91 -9.26
C ASP A 47 -4.89 -17.39 -9.10
N PHE A 48 -3.80 -16.62 -8.97
CA PHE A 48 -3.84 -15.17 -8.91
C PHE A 48 -4.21 -14.54 -10.25
N VAL A 49 -3.63 -15.02 -11.36
CA VAL A 49 -4.01 -14.57 -12.71
C VAL A 49 -5.50 -14.86 -12.98
N ASP A 50 -5.98 -16.06 -12.61
CA ASP A 50 -7.39 -16.42 -12.76
C ASP A 50 -8.30 -15.52 -11.89
N TYR A 51 -7.90 -15.25 -10.65
CA TYR A 51 -8.60 -14.32 -9.75
C TYR A 51 -8.74 -12.91 -10.33
N LEU A 52 -7.67 -12.39 -10.94
CA LEU A 52 -7.70 -11.08 -11.61
C LEU A 52 -8.60 -11.13 -12.85
N ASN A 53 -8.45 -12.17 -13.68
CA ASN A 53 -9.16 -12.28 -14.94
C ASN A 53 -10.68 -12.39 -14.78
N GLN A 54 -11.15 -13.02 -13.70
CA GLN A 54 -12.57 -13.08 -13.36
C GLN A 54 -13.16 -11.73 -12.92
N LYS A 55 -12.32 -10.78 -12.49
CA LYS A 55 -12.74 -9.46 -12.01
C LYS A 55 -12.59 -8.36 -13.06
N LEU A 56 -11.86 -8.64 -14.14
CA LEU A 56 -11.71 -7.70 -15.25
C LEU A 56 -13.05 -7.52 -15.98
N PRO A 57 -13.44 -6.28 -16.34
CA PRO A 57 -14.61 -6.05 -17.17
C PRO A 57 -14.53 -6.76 -18.53
N GLU A 58 -13.31 -6.85 -19.07
CA GLU A 58 -12.98 -7.56 -20.29
C GLU A 58 -11.79 -8.48 -20.00
N PRO A 59 -12.04 -9.76 -19.70
CA PRO A 59 -10.99 -10.74 -19.43
C PRO A 59 -10.07 -10.96 -20.64
N LEU A 60 -8.78 -11.16 -20.37
CA LEU A 60 -7.81 -11.57 -21.39
C LEU A 60 -7.82 -13.10 -21.54
N PRO A 61 -7.54 -13.65 -22.74
CA PRO A 61 -7.50 -15.10 -22.95
C PRO A 61 -6.17 -15.72 -22.45
N LEU A 62 -5.94 -15.65 -21.13
CA LEU A 62 -4.69 -16.05 -20.47
C LEU A 62 -4.64 -17.53 -20.06
N THR A 63 -5.61 -18.34 -20.49
CA THR A 63 -5.79 -19.72 -20.04
C THR A 63 -4.50 -20.54 -20.18
N HIS A 64 -4.05 -21.12 -19.06
CA HIS A 64 -2.83 -21.94 -18.95
C HIS A 64 -1.49 -21.23 -19.19
N LEU A 65 -1.48 -19.92 -19.42
CA LEU A 65 -0.24 -19.16 -19.55
C LEU A 65 0.26 -18.75 -18.16
N LEU A 66 1.55 -18.92 -17.92
CA LEU A 66 2.24 -18.32 -16.78
C LEU A 66 3.04 -17.13 -17.29
N PRO A 67 2.91 -15.95 -16.67
CA PRO A 67 3.68 -14.79 -17.07
C PRO A 67 5.11 -14.86 -16.52
N GLU A 68 6.00 -14.11 -17.17
CA GLU A 68 7.24 -13.66 -16.55
C GLU A 68 6.92 -12.44 -15.67
N TRP A 69 7.04 -12.59 -14.35
CA TRP A 69 6.84 -11.50 -13.40
C TRP A 69 8.11 -10.65 -13.28
N LYS A 70 7.98 -9.34 -13.52
CA LYS A 70 9.06 -8.35 -13.44
C LYS A 70 8.67 -7.26 -12.47
N THR A 71 9.57 -6.84 -11.60
CA THR A 71 9.42 -5.65 -10.77
C THR A 71 10.25 -4.51 -11.30
N GLN A 72 9.88 -3.27 -10.97
CA GLN A 72 10.61 -2.07 -11.37
C GLN A 72 10.88 -1.99 -12.89
N HIS A 73 9.92 -2.41 -13.71
CA HIS A 73 10.09 -2.48 -15.16
C HIS A 73 10.20 -1.08 -15.75
N THR A 74 11.40 -0.71 -16.19
CA THR A 74 11.70 0.62 -16.74
C THR A 74 11.39 0.71 -18.23
N PHE A 75 10.87 1.85 -18.66
CA PHE A 75 10.65 2.18 -20.07
C PHE A 75 10.92 3.68 -20.32
N LEU A 76 10.93 4.10 -21.59
CA LEU A 76 11.05 5.51 -21.93
C LEU A 76 9.79 6.25 -21.48
N GLY A 77 9.84 6.87 -20.29
CA GLY A 77 8.72 7.63 -19.72
C GLY A 77 8.36 7.27 -18.28
N GLY A 78 8.97 6.22 -17.71
CA GLY A 78 8.75 5.88 -16.31
C GLY A 78 9.20 4.48 -15.90
N GLN A 79 8.74 4.08 -14.73
CA GLN A 79 8.93 2.76 -14.16
C GLN A 79 7.55 2.20 -13.76
N ILE A 80 7.30 0.94 -14.09
CA ILE A 80 6.13 0.17 -13.67
C ILE A 80 6.55 -0.64 -12.43
N ASP A 81 5.73 -0.62 -11.38
CA ASP A 81 6.04 -1.32 -10.14
C ASP A 81 6.15 -2.83 -10.35
N MET A 82 5.17 -3.42 -11.05
CA MET A 82 5.18 -4.84 -11.41
C MET A 82 4.52 -5.09 -12.77
N LEU A 83 5.07 -6.03 -13.54
CA LEU A 83 4.60 -6.43 -14.87
C LEU A 83 4.49 -7.96 -14.93
N ALA A 84 3.34 -8.46 -15.35
CA ALA A 84 3.15 -9.84 -15.77
C ALA A 84 3.19 -9.91 -17.30
N ASP A 85 4.32 -10.34 -17.85
CA ASP A 85 4.58 -10.40 -19.30
C ASP A 85 4.23 -11.81 -19.81
N PHE A 86 3.18 -11.90 -20.63
CA PHE A 86 2.74 -13.16 -21.27
C PHE A 86 3.23 -13.26 -22.74
N GLY A 87 4.17 -12.41 -23.15
CA GLY A 87 4.62 -12.30 -24.52
C GLY A 87 3.68 -11.45 -25.37
N GLN A 88 2.47 -11.94 -25.64
CA GLN A 88 1.45 -11.27 -26.47
C GLN A 88 0.42 -10.44 -25.68
N PHE A 89 0.37 -10.67 -24.36
CA PHE A 89 -0.48 -9.96 -23.41
C PHE A 89 0.34 -9.41 -22.25
N ALA A 90 -0.20 -8.43 -21.53
CA ALA A 90 0.37 -7.94 -20.28
C ALA A 90 -0.68 -7.62 -19.22
N LEU A 91 -0.34 -7.89 -17.96
CA LEU A 91 -0.97 -7.25 -16.81
C LEU A 91 0.06 -6.28 -16.21
N ILE A 92 -0.28 -5.00 -16.17
CA ILE A 92 0.61 -3.92 -15.73
C ILE A 92 0.10 -3.42 -14.40
N PHE A 93 0.93 -3.48 -13.37
CA PHE A 93 0.56 -3.18 -12.01
C PHE A 93 1.22 -1.88 -11.54
N GLU A 94 0.40 -1.05 -10.92
CA GLU A 94 0.83 0.07 -10.09
C GLU A 94 0.40 -0.21 -8.66
N HIS A 95 1.33 -0.07 -7.72
CA HIS A 95 1.10 -0.32 -6.30
C HIS A 95 1.23 0.97 -5.52
N LYS A 96 0.29 1.18 -4.60
CA LYS A 96 0.35 2.32 -3.67
C LYS A 96 0.01 1.84 -2.27
N ILE A 97 0.73 2.31 -1.26
CA ILE A 97 0.39 2.01 0.14
C ILE A 97 -0.14 3.27 0.81
N TRP A 98 0.75 4.20 1.12
CA TRP A 98 0.42 5.44 1.84
C TRP A 98 0.42 6.68 0.95
N THR A 99 0.78 6.53 -0.33
CA THR A 99 0.89 7.63 -1.29
C THR A 99 -0.21 7.55 -2.34
N TYR A 100 -0.48 8.68 -3.00
CA TYR A 100 -1.42 8.75 -4.12
C TYR A 100 -0.68 8.61 -5.46
N LEU A 101 -1.42 8.27 -6.51
CA LEU A 101 -0.89 8.29 -7.87
C LEU A 101 -0.44 9.69 -8.24
N SER A 102 0.72 9.79 -8.88
CA SER A 102 1.13 11.04 -9.50
C SER A 102 0.19 11.37 -10.68
N PRO A 103 -0.08 12.66 -10.97
CA PRO A 103 -0.97 13.04 -12.08
C PRO A 103 -0.55 12.40 -13.42
N GLY A 104 -1.49 11.71 -14.06
CA GLY A 104 -1.30 11.08 -15.38
C GLY A 104 -0.37 9.86 -15.38
N GLN A 105 -0.12 9.24 -14.21
CA GLN A 105 0.75 8.09 -14.10
C GLN A 105 0.22 6.88 -14.88
N LEU A 106 -1.06 6.50 -14.69
CA LEU A 106 -1.62 5.36 -15.43
C LEU A 106 -1.72 5.62 -16.94
N GLU A 107 -1.90 6.87 -17.34
CA GLU A 107 -1.92 7.27 -18.75
C GLU A 107 -0.54 7.07 -19.42
N LYS A 108 0.56 7.25 -18.68
CA LYS A 108 1.90 6.92 -19.19
C LYS A 108 2.05 5.43 -19.45
N TYR A 109 1.53 4.59 -18.55
CA TYR A 109 1.56 3.14 -18.73
C TYR A 109 0.68 2.67 -19.87
N ARG A 110 -0.48 3.32 -20.05
CA ARG A 110 -1.38 3.10 -21.20
C ARG A 110 -0.64 3.33 -22.51
N LYS A 111 -0.03 4.51 -22.67
CA LYS A 111 0.77 4.86 -23.85
C LYS A 111 1.94 3.92 -24.06
N TYR A 112 2.62 3.51 -23.00
CA TYR A 112 3.70 2.53 -23.09
C TYR A 112 3.19 1.20 -23.65
N ALA A 113 2.08 0.68 -23.12
CA ALA A 113 1.52 -0.60 -23.53
C ALA A 113 1.00 -0.57 -24.98
N GLU A 114 0.33 0.51 -25.39
CA GLU A 114 -0.17 0.71 -26.75
C GLU A 114 0.95 0.78 -27.79
N ASN A 115 2.10 1.35 -27.44
CA ASN A 115 3.25 1.44 -28.34
C ASN A 115 4.16 0.20 -28.28
N ASN A 116 3.92 -0.73 -27.35
CA ASN A 116 4.72 -1.94 -27.22
C ASN A 116 4.13 -3.08 -28.05
N LEU A 117 4.72 -3.33 -29.22
CA LEU A 117 4.30 -4.38 -30.16
C LEU A 117 4.28 -5.80 -29.54
N ARG A 118 4.97 -6.02 -28.42
CA ARG A 118 4.89 -7.31 -27.70
C ARG A 118 3.46 -7.54 -27.22
N PHE A 119 2.80 -6.54 -26.63
CA PHE A 119 1.45 -6.66 -26.07
C PHE A 119 0.35 -6.46 -27.11
N SER A 120 0.62 -6.87 -28.35
CA SER A 120 -0.24 -6.63 -29.51
C SER A 120 -1.63 -7.26 -29.42
N GLN A 121 -1.85 -8.26 -28.55
CA GLN A 121 -3.16 -8.85 -28.34
C GLN A 121 -3.93 -8.26 -27.15
N GLY A 122 -3.28 -7.43 -26.33
CA GLY A 122 -3.95 -6.66 -25.30
C GLY A 122 -3.16 -6.54 -24.00
N TYR A 123 -3.58 -5.59 -23.18
CA TYR A 123 -3.05 -5.39 -21.84
C TYR A 123 -4.17 -4.95 -20.88
N LYS A 124 -3.93 -5.05 -19.58
CA LYS A 124 -4.79 -4.46 -18.55
C LYS A 124 -3.95 -3.76 -17.49
N LEU A 125 -4.40 -2.59 -17.07
CA LEU A 125 -3.83 -1.80 -15.98
C LEU A 125 -4.53 -2.17 -14.67
N ILE A 126 -3.75 -2.65 -13.71
CA ILE A 126 -4.20 -3.07 -12.40
C ILE A 126 -3.61 -2.12 -11.36
N LEU A 127 -4.48 -1.53 -10.55
CA LEU A 127 -4.08 -0.68 -9.44
C LEU A 127 -4.31 -1.43 -8.13
N ILE A 128 -3.28 -1.57 -7.30
CA ILE A 128 -3.39 -2.14 -5.95
C ILE A 128 -3.03 -1.05 -4.94
N THR A 129 -3.99 -0.66 -4.11
CA THR A 129 -3.78 0.43 -3.14
C THR A 129 -3.92 -0.02 -1.68
N GLY A 130 -3.44 0.78 -0.72
CA GLY A 130 -3.74 0.55 0.70
C GLY A 130 -5.23 0.71 0.99
N LEU A 131 -5.86 1.74 0.39
CA LEU A 131 -7.24 2.14 0.64
C LEU A 131 -8.00 2.37 -0.67
N THR A 132 -9.30 2.11 -0.67
CA THR A 132 -10.18 2.35 -1.82
C THR A 132 -10.26 3.83 -2.23
N ARG A 133 -10.05 4.77 -1.29
CA ARG A 133 -10.00 6.21 -1.60
C ARG A 133 -8.86 6.62 -2.53
N GLN A 134 -7.86 5.76 -2.73
CA GLN A 134 -6.75 5.98 -3.67
C GLN A 134 -7.07 5.42 -5.07
N HIS A 135 -8.24 4.82 -5.29
CA HIS A 135 -8.66 4.28 -6.59
C HIS A 135 -9.00 5.41 -7.56
N GLU A 136 -7.97 5.89 -8.27
CA GLU A 136 -8.06 7.02 -9.19
C GLU A 136 -7.54 6.67 -10.58
N GLN A 137 -7.67 7.60 -11.53
CA GLN A 137 -7.09 7.52 -12.88
C GLN A 137 -7.56 6.34 -13.76
N LYS A 138 -8.68 5.71 -13.40
CA LYS A 138 -9.42 4.72 -14.21
C LYS A 138 -8.54 3.52 -14.66
N PRO A 139 -8.01 2.72 -13.72
CA PRO A 139 -7.44 1.42 -14.05
C PRO A 139 -8.51 0.48 -14.62
N ASP A 140 -8.10 -0.59 -15.30
CA ASP A 140 -9.02 -1.64 -15.75
C ASP A 140 -9.54 -2.48 -14.57
N LEU A 141 -8.72 -2.61 -13.52
CA LEU A 141 -9.10 -3.22 -12.25
C LEU A 141 -8.41 -2.49 -11.09
N ALA A 142 -9.19 -2.10 -10.08
CA ALA A 142 -8.67 -1.55 -8.84
C ALA A 142 -8.92 -2.54 -7.69
N LEU A 143 -7.88 -2.84 -6.92
CA LEU A 143 -7.91 -3.70 -5.74
C LEU A 143 -7.27 -2.95 -4.58
N THR A 144 -7.50 -3.46 -3.37
CA THR A 144 -6.72 -3.08 -2.19
C THR A 144 -5.75 -4.19 -1.80
N TRP A 145 -4.70 -3.87 -1.05
CA TRP A 145 -3.87 -4.88 -0.40
C TRP A 145 -4.68 -5.79 0.54
N SER A 146 -5.80 -5.29 1.09
CA SER A 146 -6.77 -6.10 1.83
C SER A 146 -7.44 -7.18 0.98
N ASP A 147 -7.66 -6.90 -0.31
CA ASP A 147 -8.19 -7.90 -1.26
C ASP A 147 -7.13 -8.95 -1.60
N ILE A 148 -5.86 -8.55 -1.74
CA ILE A 148 -4.72 -9.47 -1.89
C ILE A 148 -4.57 -10.35 -0.65
N TYR A 149 -4.66 -9.77 0.54
CA TYR A 149 -4.67 -10.51 1.81
C TYR A 149 -5.76 -11.59 1.82
N LYS A 150 -7.01 -11.23 1.48
CA LYS A 150 -8.14 -12.18 1.45
C LYS A 150 -7.92 -13.28 0.42
N PHE A 151 -7.41 -12.94 -0.76
CA PHE A 151 -7.04 -13.91 -1.79
C PHE A 151 -6.02 -14.92 -1.27
N LEU A 152 -4.91 -14.45 -0.68
CA LEU A 152 -3.85 -15.32 -0.16
C LEU A 152 -4.33 -16.18 1.01
N ARG A 153 -5.15 -15.64 1.91
CA ARG A 153 -5.76 -16.43 3.01
C ARG A 153 -6.64 -17.55 2.49
N ASN A 154 -7.51 -17.26 1.51
CA ASN A 154 -8.35 -18.28 0.89
C ASN A 154 -7.51 -19.33 0.15
N TRP A 155 -6.44 -18.91 -0.53
CA TRP A 155 -5.51 -19.81 -1.20
C TRP A 155 -4.84 -20.79 -0.22
N LEU A 156 -4.33 -20.30 0.91
CA LEU A 156 -3.75 -21.14 1.97
C LEU A 156 -4.74 -22.17 2.51
N GLN A 157 -6.00 -21.77 2.72
CA GLN A 157 -7.05 -22.64 3.25
C GLN A 157 -7.46 -23.75 2.29
N THR A 158 -7.36 -23.51 0.98
CA THR A 158 -7.94 -24.38 -0.05
C THR A 158 -6.90 -25.21 -0.82
N LYS A 159 -5.63 -24.80 -0.83
CA LYS A 159 -4.61 -25.40 -1.71
C LYS A 159 -3.47 -26.03 -0.93
N SER A 160 -2.78 -25.26 -0.10
CA SER A 160 -1.56 -25.71 0.57
C SER A 160 -1.26 -24.79 1.74
N ASP A 161 -0.91 -25.39 2.87
CA ASP A 161 -0.33 -24.63 3.96
C ASP A 161 1.13 -24.30 3.63
N ASP A 162 1.42 -23.03 3.38
CA ASP A 162 2.73 -22.55 2.92
C ASP A 162 3.24 -21.44 3.86
N SER A 163 4.35 -21.70 4.53
CA SER A 163 4.89 -20.77 5.54
C SER A 163 5.26 -19.42 4.96
N LEU A 164 5.81 -19.35 3.74
CA LEU A 164 6.23 -18.08 3.15
C LEU A 164 5.02 -17.23 2.72
N VAL A 165 3.94 -17.86 2.27
CA VAL A 165 2.69 -17.15 1.99
C VAL A 165 2.08 -16.64 3.31
N ARG A 166 2.15 -17.44 4.38
CA ARG A 166 1.69 -17.01 5.71
C ARG A 166 2.51 -15.85 6.25
N ASP A 167 3.84 -15.90 6.16
CA ASP A 167 4.72 -14.82 6.62
C ASP A 167 4.44 -13.51 5.87
N PHE A 168 4.18 -13.59 4.55
CA PHE A 168 3.79 -12.41 3.77
C PHE A 168 2.42 -11.85 4.17
N ILE A 169 1.44 -12.72 4.44
CA ILE A 169 0.12 -12.32 4.97
C ILE A 169 0.24 -11.65 6.32
N ASP A 170 1.07 -12.18 7.22
CA ASP A 170 1.27 -11.64 8.57
C ASP A 170 1.92 -10.26 8.48
N MET A 171 2.91 -10.08 7.61
CA MET A 171 3.48 -8.76 7.31
C MET A 171 2.44 -7.78 6.76
N LEU A 172 1.58 -8.19 5.82
CA LEU A 172 0.49 -7.32 5.36
C LEU A 172 -0.42 -6.89 6.52
N ALA A 173 -0.66 -7.77 7.50
CA ALA A 173 -1.45 -7.41 8.68
C ALA A 173 -0.70 -6.43 9.61
N GLU A 174 0.59 -6.64 9.84
CA GLU A 174 1.44 -5.76 10.66
C GLU A 174 1.51 -4.33 10.10
N GLU A 175 1.50 -4.19 8.77
CA GLU A 175 1.47 -2.91 8.07
C GLU A 175 0.06 -2.32 7.91
N ASN A 176 -0.97 -2.88 8.58
CA ASN A 176 -2.36 -2.45 8.48
C ASN A 176 -2.97 -2.56 7.07
N LEU A 177 -2.45 -3.48 6.26
CA LEU A 177 -2.93 -3.79 4.90
C LEU A 177 -3.80 -5.05 4.85
N GLY A 178 -4.02 -5.68 6.00
CA GLY A 178 -5.05 -6.70 6.19
C GLY A 178 -6.48 -6.13 6.20
N PRO A 179 -7.50 -6.94 6.53
CA PRO A 179 -8.83 -6.42 6.80
C PRO A 179 -8.78 -5.44 7.97
N ALA A 180 -9.46 -4.30 7.85
CA ALA A 180 -9.57 -3.34 8.93
C ALA A 180 -10.05 -4.05 10.19
N ALA A 181 -9.34 -3.84 11.30
CA ALA A 181 -9.78 -4.37 12.59
C ALA A 181 -11.22 -3.89 12.84
N PRO A 182 -12.12 -4.77 13.32
CA PRO A 182 -13.44 -4.33 13.73
C PRO A 182 -13.27 -3.23 14.78
N VAL A 183 -13.90 -2.07 14.54
CA VAL A 183 -13.90 -1.01 15.56
C VAL A 183 -14.64 -1.57 16.77
N SER A 184 -13.92 -1.76 17.88
CA SER A 184 -14.55 -2.26 19.10
C SER A 184 -15.56 -1.24 19.63
N TYR A 185 -16.64 -1.72 20.24
CA TYR A 185 -17.62 -0.84 20.88
C TYR A 185 -16.94 0.05 21.94
N GLU A 186 -15.98 -0.52 22.66
CA GLU A 186 -15.16 0.14 23.66
C GLU A 186 -14.34 1.29 23.05
N SER A 187 -13.79 1.11 21.85
CA SER A 187 -13.07 2.16 21.12
C SER A 187 -13.99 3.33 20.74
N ILE A 188 -15.23 3.05 20.33
CA ILE A 188 -16.22 4.09 20.00
C ILE A 188 -16.64 4.85 21.26
N VAL A 189 -16.97 4.12 22.34
CA VAL A 189 -17.39 4.71 23.62
C VAL A 189 -16.27 5.54 24.23
N SER A 190 -15.02 5.10 24.11
CA SER A 190 -13.86 5.81 24.67
C SER A 190 -13.42 7.01 23.83
N TYR A 191 -13.75 7.05 22.54
CA TYR A 191 -13.38 8.15 21.64
C TYR A 191 -13.99 9.49 22.05
N PHE A 192 -15.28 9.54 22.35
CA PHE A 192 -15.96 10.80 22.70
C PHE A 192 -15.41 11.45 23.99
N PRO A 193 -15.22 10.71 25.10
CA PRO A 193 -14.52 11.22 26.28
C PRO A 193 -13.09 11.69 25.96
N ALA A 194 -12.33 10.93 25.16
CA ALA A 194 -10.96 11.28 24.78
C ALA A 194 -10.90 12.57 23.95
N GLN A 195 -11.82 12.77 22.99
CA GLN A 195 -11.92 14.00 22.21
C GLN A 195 -12.22 15.22 23.10
N SER A 196 -13.03 15.02 24.14
CA SER A 196 -13.38 16.07 25.11
C SER A 196 -12.25 16.36 26.13
N LEU A 197 -11.27 15.46 26.26
CA LEU A 197 -10.22 15.53 27.28
C LEU A 197 -9.40 16.81 27.16
N VAL A 198 -9.04 17.22 25.93
CA VAL A 198 -8.26 18.45 25.68
C VAL A 198 -9.03 19.69 26.19
N SER A 199 -10.33 19.76 25.89
CA SER A 199 -11.19 20.87 26.34
C SER A 199 -11.38 20.86 27.87
N ASN A 200 -11.49 19.68 28.47
CA ASN A 200 -11.65 19.52 29.91
C ASN A 200 -10.37 19.88 30.67
N LEU A 201 -9.20 19.44 30.18
CA LEU A 201 -7.91 19.84 30.74
C LEU A 201 -7.70 21.35 30.64
N LYS A 202 -8.03 21.98 29.51
CA LYS A 202 -7.96 23.46 29.37
C LYS A 202 -8.84 24.17 30.41
N LYS A 203 -10.07 23.69 30.65
CA LYS A 203 -10.97 24.26 31.65
C LYS A 203 -10.40 24.12 33.06
N ILE A 204 -9.88 22.94 33.42
CA ILE A 204 -9.28 22.70 34.73
C ILE A 204 -8.07 23.60 34.95
N THR A 205 -7.17 23.71 33.97
CA THR A 205 -6.00 24.60 34.05
C THR A 205 -6.42 26.07 34.23
N LEU A 206 -7.45 26.53 33.53
CA LEU A 206 -7.98 27.89 33.69
C LEU A 206 -8.59 28.15 35.07
N VAL A 207 -9.27 27.15 35.66
CA VAL A 207 -9.83 27.26 37.01
C VAL A 207 -8.70 27.30 38.05
N LEU A 208 -7.70 26.44 37.92
CA LEU A 208 -6.53 26.42 38.81
C LEU A 208 -5.77 27.76 38.74
N LEU A 209 -5.55 28.31 37.55
CA LEU A 209 -4.90 29.62 37.39
C LEU A 209 -5.65 30.77 38.05
N LYS A 210 -7.00 30.72 38.02
CA LYS A 210 -7.84 31.70 38.73
C LYS A 210 -7.78 31.54 40.25
N GLN A 211 -7.72 30.30 40.75
CA GLN A 211 -7.69 30.00 42.19
C GLN A 211 -6.33 30.29 42.82
N ILE A 212 -5.23 30.12 42.08
CA ILE A 212 -3.87 30.42 42.54
C ILE A 212 -3.60 31.94 42.59
N GLY A 213 -4.54 32.77 42.09
CA GLY A 213 -4.42 34.23 42.17
C GLY A 213 -3.22 34.74 41.36
N VAL A 214 -2.97 34.16 40.18
CA VAL A 214 -1.87 34.60 39.31
C VAL A 214 -2.25 35.93 38.66
N GLY A 215 -2.00 37.01 39.37
CA GLY A 215 -2.01 38.39 38.88
C GLY A 215 -0.72 38.79 38.17
N CYS A 216 0.14 37.83 37.77
CA CYS A 216 1.42 38.15 37.13
C CYS A 216 1.50 37.59 35.71
N GLN A 217 1.48 38.50 34.73
CA GLN A 217 1.57 38.23 33.28
C GLN A 217 2.71 37.27 32.89
N LYS A 218 3.79 37.19 33.69
CA LYS A 218 4.99 36.37 33.42
C LYS A 218 4.78 34.86 33.54
N GLU A 219 3.85 34.39 34.38
CA GLU A 219 3.58 32.94 34.53
C GLU A 219 2.62 32.41 33.46
N LEU A 220 1.74 33.27 32.94
CA LEU A 220 0.91 32.99 31.74
C LEU A 220 1.77 32.78 30.49
N ASP A 221 2.87 33.51 30.36
CA ASP A 221 3.82 33.35 29.26
C ASP A 221 4.63 32.04 29.39
N PHE A 222 4.95 31.61 30.61
CA PHE A 222 5.61 30.31 30.86
C PHE A 222 4.69 29.13 30.49
N ILE A 223 3.41 29.20 30.86
CA ILE A 223 2.40 28.19 30.50
C ILE A 223 2.16 28.18 28.99
N LYS A 224 2.09 29.35 28.33
CA LYS A 224 2.02 29.41 26.87
C LYS A 224 3.26 28.79 26.22
N MET A 225 4.45 29.08 26.72
CA MET A 225 5.71 28.58 26.14
C MET A 225 5.88 27.05 26.25
N PHE A 226 5.31 26.41 27.28
CA PHE A 226 5.42 24.96 27.49
C PHE A 226 4.19 24.14 27.03
N LEU A 227 2.97 24.69 27.04
CA LEU A 227 1.75 23.97 26.62
C LEU A 227 1.31 24.24 25.18
N PHE A 228 1.67 25.38 24.55
CA PHE A 228 1.30 25.61 23.14
C PHE A 228 2.04 24.73 22.13
N PRO A 229 3.33 24.37 22.30
CA PRO A 229 3.99 23.46 21.36
C PRO A 229 3.32 22.08 21.29
N LEU A 230 2.74 21.60 22.40
CA LEU A 230 1.99 20.34 22.47
C LEU A 230 0.59 20.43 21.84
N ILE A 231 0.02 21.63 21.69
CA ILE A 231 -1.30 21.84 21.09
C ILE A 231 -1.20 22.11 19.58
N GLN A 232 -0.14 22.75 19.08
CA GLN A 232 0.05 22.96 17.64
C GLN A 232 0.46 21.71 16.86
N LEU A 233 1.13 20.74 17.50
CA LEU A 233 1.44 19.45 16.88
C LEU A 233 0.20 18.60 16.52
N ASN A 234 -0.95 18.87 17.14
CA ASN A 234 -2.21 18.16 16.88
C ASN A 234 -3.20 18.93 15.99
N MET A 235 -3.03 20.23 15.74
CA MET A 235 -3.94 21.00 14.85
C MET A 235 -3.43 21.12 13.41
N ASN A 236 -2.14 20.94 13.14
CA ASN A 236 -1.61 20.90 11.77
C ASN A 236 -1.77 19.53 11.08
N ARG A 237 -2.39 18.55 11.74
CA ARG A 237 -2.76 17.25 11.13
C ARG A 237 -4.26 17.12 10.83
N SER A 238 -5.08 18.12 11.19
CA SER A 238 -6.54 18.02 11.03
C SER A 238 -7.14 19.04 10.06
N LEU A 239 -6.33 19.65 9.20
CA LEU A 239 -6.79 20.60 8.19
C LEU A 239 -6.31 20.28 6.77
N ASP A 240 -5.73 19.10 6.54
CA ASP A 240 -5.42 18.57 5.21
C ASP A 240 -6.09 17.19 4.97
N ASP A 241 -7.30 16.96 5.52
CA ASP A 241 -8.21 15.87 5.13
C ASP A 241 -9.56 16.44 4.68
#